data_AF-A0A1T1E0W3-F1
#
_entry.id   AF-A0A1T1E0W3-F1
#
_cell.length_a   1.000
_cell.length_b   1.000
_cell.length_c   1.000
_cell.angle_alpha   90.00
_cell.angle_beta   90.00
_cell.angle_gamma   90.00
#
_symmetry.space_group_name_H-M   'P 1'
#
loop_
_entity.id
_entity.type
_entity.pdbx_description
1 polymer ?
#
loop_
_entity_poly.entity_id
_entity_poly.type
_entity_poly.pdbx_seq_one_letter_code
_entity_poly.pdbx_strand_id
1 'polypeptide(L)'
;MAAIHDEKFKWGYIDPSGKIVIPTKFNSAGDFSEGLADVLTSKWGYINPSGNWIIQPAFTRAYPFSKGNAVVEIKKKYGLLNLKGELILEPIYDSVDNTSLVLIKVTLSINPKLPSFEQYFTRDGKLVWSEFESVPTTSTEVKPKRKENDIVLPADLLQDIKEKSNIIVSDFSKSDEVIRKSISQLTQISWEEVFIKTVDQLDTNWKELGTDLSGELSGVLFFWDDTQGDIGLSVCFATDNNDPDDLLNEFDGGESAVDFDFDFVFSKVVPACEESERIHLQVKNELLDILFEKAVAHSLTRTEFLKIKKTDPLYIYRAYAHDEPPTILFKVGKGESKILGAEEFIQRRILKDHPYFSKIFGKEEWVEHYEDEFNEISQDDLAETLNLFLFIYWKEQSKPEYIETIAERLPRSSKTVRTNRLRLVLAGYFAINKQPELALQHLRELQEEEYLSAHFLWAREYFSSLEENPEFKNIAHWVATMKR
;
A
#
# COMPACT_ATOMS: atom_id res chain seq x y z
N MET A 1 -27.67 29.35 -3.79
CA MET A 1 -28.06 28.22 -4.67
C MET A 1 -28.73 27.18 -3.80
N ALA A 2 -29.59 26.34 -4.35
CA ALA A 2 -30.24 25.26 -3.62
C ALA A 2 -29.89 23.92 -4.25
N ALA A 3 -29.60 22.92 -3.41
CA ALA A 3 -29.38 21.56 -3.86
C ALA A 3 -30.71 20.92 -4.28
N ILE A 4 -30.71 20.22 -5.42
CA ILE A 4 -31.85 19.46 -5.91
C ILE A 4 -31.37 18.07 -6.33
N HIS A 5 -32.28 17.10 -6.40
CA HIS A 5 -31.99 15.80 -7.00
C HIS A 5 -32.97 15.46 -8.12
N ASP A 6 -32.51 14.63 -9.06
CA ASP A 6 -33.36 14.07 -10.11
C ASP A 6 -34.05 12.76 -9.66
N GLU A 7 -34.79 12.15 -10.59
CA GLU A 7 -35.50 10.86 -10.39
C GLU A 7 -34.57 9.68 -10.10
N LYS A 8 -33.26 9.81 -10.40
CA LYS A 8 -32.23 8.80 -10.11
C LYS A 8 -31.50 9.11 -8.80
N PHE A 9 -32.02 10.03 -8.00
CA PHE A 9 -31.42 10.52 -6.75
C PHE A 9 -30.00 11.11 -6.94
N LYS A 10 -29.67 11.60 -8.15
CA LYS A 10 -28.43 12.34 -8.38
C LYS A 10 -28.64 13.81 -8.06
N TRP A 11 -27.68 14.40 -7.35
CA TRP A 11 -27.74 15.76 -6.87
C TRP A 11 -27.04 16.75 -7.82
N GLY A 12 -27.61 17.94 -7.90
CA GLY A 12 -27.13 19.12 -8.62
C GLY A 12 -27.62 20.39 -7.94
N TYR A 13 -27.45 21.55 -8.58
CA TYR A 13 -27.82 22.83 -7.96
C TYR A 13 -28.53 23.78 -8.92
N ILE A 14 -29.49 24.51 -8.35
CA ILE A 14 -30.23 25.59 -9.02
C ILE A 14 -29.87 26.96 -8.46
N ASP A 15 -30.00 27.97 -9.31
CA ASP A 15 -29.95 29.39 -8.93
C ASP A 15 -31.31 29.88 -8.38
N PRO A 16 -31.41 31.12 -7.84
CA PRO A 16 -32.67 31.66 -7.33
C PRO A 16 -33.79 31.82 -8.37
N SER A 17 -33.49 31.73 -9.67
CA SER A 17 -34.51 31.73 -10.73
C SER A 17 -35.08 30.34 -11.01
N GLY A 18 -34.53 29.30 -10.38
CA GLY A 18 -34.89 27.90 -10.59
C GLY A 18 -34.13 27.23 -11.73
N LYS A 19 -33.14 27.90 -12.33
CA LYS A 19 -32.34 27.33 -13.41
C LYS A 19 -31.26 26.41 -12.85
N ILE A 20 -31.11 25.22 -13.44
CA ILE A 20 -30.00 24.30 -13.14
C ILE A 20 -28.69 24.93 -13.62
N VAL A 21 -27.81 25.20 -12.67
CA VAL A 21 -26.46 25.76 -12.91
C VAL A 21 -25.37 24.71 -12.73
N ILE A 22 -25.62 23.69 -11.90
CA ILE A 22 -24.77 22.51 -11.78
C ILE A 22 -25.63 21.29 -12.08
N PRO A 23 -25.37 20.53 -13.17
CA PRO A 23 -26.15 19.35 -13.54
C PRO A 23 -26.21 18.30 -12.44
N THR A 24 -27.29 17.52 -12.40
CA THR A 24 -27.44 16.40 -11.46
C THR A 24 -26.46 15.28 -11.81
N LYS A 25 -25.38 15.16 -11.02
CA LYS A 25 -24.30 14.19 -11.28
C LYS A 25 -23.68 13.60 -10.01
N PHE A 26 -23.97 14.17 -8.85
CA PHE A 26 -23.39 13.75 -7.58
C PHE A 26 -24.27 12.71 -6.88
N ASN A 27 -23.67 11.80 -6.13
CA ASN A 27 -24.38 10.82 -5.31
C ASN A 27 -24.98 11.45 -4.05
N SER A 28 -24.40 12.55 -3.56
CA SER A 28 -24.92 13.37 -2.47
C SER A 28 -24.35 14.80 -2.60
N ALA A 29 -25.02 15.78 -2.01
CA ALA A 29 -24.62 17.17 -2.03
C ALA A 29 -25.11 17.91 -0.78
N GLY A 30 -24.21 18.63 -0.13
CA GLY A 30 -24.52 19.56 0.96
C GLY A 30 -24.89 20.95 0.46
N ASP A 31 -25.26 21.83 1.38
CA ASP A 31 -25.49 23.25 1.05
C ASP A 31 -24.16 23.99 0.88
N PHE A 32 -24.17 25.04 0.06
CA PHE A 32 -23.04 25.96 -0.03
C PHE A 32 -22.86 26.71 1.29
N SER A 33 -21.69 26.55 1.91
CA SER A 33 -21.25 27.29 3.08
C SER A 33 -19.87 27.91 2.83
N GLU A 34 -19.71 29.19 3.18
CA GLU A 34 -18.46 29.94 2.96
C GLU A 34 -17.91 29.87 1.53
N GLY A 35 -18.81 29.71 0.56
CA GLY A 35 -18.49 29.65 -0.87
C GLY A 35 -18.17 28.27 -1.42
N LEU A 36 -18.18 27.21 -0.60
CA LEU A 36 -17.95 25.83 -1.04
C LEU A 36 -19.09 24.90 -0.60
N ALA A 37 -19.32 23.83 -1.34
CA ALA A 37 -20.25 22.77 -0.96
C ALA A 37 -19.55 21.41 -1.01
N ASP A 38 -19.75 20.60 0.02
CA ASP A 38 -19.34 19.20 0.04
C ASP A 38 -20.25 18.38 -0.88
N VAL A 39 -19.65 17.56 -1.74
CA VAL A 39 -20.38 16.70 -2.67
C VAL A 39 -19.72 15.32 -2.75
N LEU A 40 -20.55 14.30 -2.93
CA LEU A 40 -20.12 12.91 -3.01
C LEU A 40 -20.18 12.41 -4.44
N THR A 41 -19.07 11.85 -4.93
CA THR A 41 -19.04 10.94 -6.08
C THR A 41 -18.80 9.52 -5.56
N SER A 42 -17.61 8.96 -5.72
CA SER A 42 -17.14 7.79 -4.97
C SER A 42 -16.54 8.19 -3.61
N LYS A 43 -16.00 9.41 -3.51
CA LYS A 43 -15.49 10.03 -2.29
C LYS A 43 -16.04 11.45 -2.13
N TRP A 44 -15.94 12.01 -0.94
CA TRP A 44 -16.33 13.40 -0.68
C TRP A 44 -15.22 14.36 -1.08
N GLY A 45 -15.61 15.49 -1.67
CA GLY A 45 -14.76 16.63 -1.99
C GLY A 45 -15.58 17.93 -1.99
N TYR A 46 -14.98 19.05 -2.40
CA TYR A 46 -15.63 20.36 -2.34
C TYR A 46 -15.61 21.10 -3.67
N ILE A 47 -16.77 21.64 -4.04
CA ILE A 47 -16.96 22.41 -5.27
C ILE A 47 -17.31 23.87 -4.98
N ASN A 48 -16.99 24.75 -5.93
CA ASN A 48 -17.44 26.14 -5.92
C ASN A 48 -18.84 26.29 -6.58
N PRO A 49 -19.46 27.49 -6.56
CA PRO A 49 -20.78 27.73 -7.14
C PRO A 49 -20.86 27.54 -8.67
N SER A 50 -19.71 27.48 -9.34
CA SER A 50 -19.62 27.15 -10.77
C SER A 50 -19.55 25.64 -11.04
N GLY A 51 -19.47 24.80 -9.99
CA GLY A 51 -19.36 23.36 -10.09
C GLY A 51 -17.94 22.82 -10.31
N ASN A 52 -16.92 23.68 -10.15
CA ASN A 52 -15.52 23.30 -10.26
C ASN A 52 -15.02 22.78 -8.91
N TRP A 53 -14.20 21.72 -8.95
CA TRP A 53 -13.50 21.20 -7.77
C TRP A 53 -12.49 22.22 -7.26
N ILE A 54 -12.64 22.61 -5.99
CA ILE A 54 -11.61 23.36 -5.25
C ILE A 54 -10.77 22.39 -4.43
N ILE A 55 -11.41 21.36 -3.87
CA ILE A 55 -10.77 20.27 -3.15
C ILE A 55 -11.24 18.97 -3.78
N GLN A 56 -10.31 18.19 -4.32
CA GLN A 56 -10.61 16.96 -5.04
C GLN A 56 -11.26 15.91 -4.11
N PRO A 57 -12.13 15.02 -4.64
CA PRO A 57 -12.69 13.92 -3.87
C PRO A 57 -11.60 13.01 -3.29
N ALA A 58 -11.44 13.02 -1.97
CA ALA A 58 -10.43 12.22 -1.27
C ALA A 58 -10.93 11.64 0.06
N PHE A 59 -12.05 12.15 0.60
CA PHE A 59 -12.47 11.88 1.97
C PHE A 59 -13.58 10.83 2.06
N THR A 60 -13.55 10.02 3.12
CA THR A 60 -14.62 9.08 3.48
C THR A 60 -15.87 9.83 3.95
N ARG A 61 -15.70 10.96 4.65
CA ARG A 61 -16.74 11.97 4.92
C ARG A 61 -16.17 13.37 4.86
N ALA A 62 -17.02 14.32 4.50
CA ALA A 62 -16.75 15.74 4.55
C ALA A 62 -17.88 16.45 5.29
N TYR A 63 -17.58 17.55 5.96
CA TYR A 63 -18.57 18.38 6.64
C TYR A 63 -18.54 19.80 6.09
N PRO A 64 -19.66 20.54 6.11
CA PRO A 64 -19.70 21.90 5.59
C PRO A 64 -18.65 22.81 6.23
N PHE A 65 -18.11 23.73 5.43
CA PHE A 65 -17.21 24.76 5.95
C PHE A 65 -17.93 25.63 6.99
N SER A 66 -17.24 25.88 8.09
CA SER A 66 -17.70 26.78 9.14
C SER A 66 -16.50 27.44 9.83
N LYS A 67 -16.58 28.75 9.98
CA LYS A 67 -15.55 29.58 10.60
C LYS A 67 -14.18 29.42 9.93
N GLY A 68 -14.15 29.32 8.60
CA GLY A 68 -12.95 29.22 7.77
C GLY A 68 -12.37 27.81 7.59
N ASN A 69 -12.94 26.79 8.23
CA ASN A 69 -12.39 25.43 8.22
C ASN A 69 -13.50 24.39 8.06
N ALA A 70 -13.14 23.20 7.57
CA ALA A 70 -14.03 22.04 7.50
C ALA A 70 -13.39 20.83 8.17
N VAL A 71 -14.20 20.03 8.85
CA VAL A 71 -13.80 18.73 9.36
C VAL A 71 -13.90 17.73 8.21
N VAL A 72 -12.93 16.82 8.11
CA VAL A 72 -12.92 15.73 7.13
C VAL A 72 -12.57 14.42 7.80
N GLU A 73 -13.05 13.32 7.23
CA GLU A 73 -12.80 11.97 7.72
C GLU A 73 -12.09 11.13 6.65
N ILE A 74 -10.99 10.48 7.03
CA ILE A 74 -10.29 9.47 6.23
C ILE A 74 -10.15 8.24 7.12
N LYS A 75 -10.65 7.07 6.67
CA LYS A 75 -10.52 5.79 7.40
C LYS A 75 -10.92 5.89 8.90
N LYS A 76 -12.02 6.60 9.21
CA LYS A 76 -12.54 6.87 10.58
C LYS A 76 -11.69 7.78 11.46
N LYS A 77 -10.63 8.40 10.92
CA LYS A 77 -9.88 9.45 11.60
C LYS A 77 -10.25 10.81 11.04
N TYR A 78 -10.32 11.80 11.92
CA TYR A 78 -10.82 13.14 11.66
C TYR A 78 -9.67 14.14 11.60
N GLY A 79 -9.71 14.99 10.59
CA GLY A 79 -8.77 16.09 10.40
C GLY A 79 -9.52 17.39 10.14
N LEU A 80 -8.78 18.45 9.88
CA LEU A 80 -9.32 19.77 9.63
C LEU A 80 -8.57 20.44 8.47
N LEU A 81 -9.30 21.05 7.54
CA LEU A 81 -8.72 21.77 6.41
C LEU A 81 -9.31 23.18 6.26
N ASN A 82 -8.60 24.04 5.55
CA ASN A 82 -9.06 25.39 5.22
C ASN A 82 -9.75 25.46 3.84
N LEU A 83 -10.29 26.63 3.49
CA LEU A 83 -11.00 26.87 2.22
C LEU A 83 -10.17 26.62 0.95
N LYS A 84 -8.84 26.52 1.06
CA LYS A 84 -7.94 26.18 -0.07
C LYS A 84 -7.67 24.67 -0.16
N GLY A 85 -8.12 23.89 0.81
CA GLY A 85 -7.81 22.46 0.92
C GLY A 85 -6.49 22.15 1.63
N GLU A 86 -5.84 23.14 2.24
CA GLU A 86 -4.63 22.92 3.04
C GLU A 86 -5.05 22.33 4.40
N LEU A 87 -4.39 21.25 4.82
CA LEU A 87 -4.62 20.62 6.12
C LEU A 87 -4.09 21.54 7.23
N ILE A 88 -4.97 21.83 8.19
CA ILE A 88 -4.65 22.53 9.44
C ILE A 88 -4.39 21.52 10.55
N LEU A 89 -5.15 20.42 10.54
CA LEU A 89 -4.92 19.25 11.39
C LEU A 89 -4.99 17.99 10.53
N GLU A 90 -3.98 17.15 10.65
CA GLU A 90 -3.93 15.86 9.98
C GLU A 90 -5.10 14.95 10.43
N PRO A 91 -5.66 14.12 9.55
CA PRO A 91 -6.74 13.20 9.89
C PRO A 91 -6.22 11.97 10.66
N ILE A 92 -5.78 12.20 11.90
CA ILE A 92 -5.26 11.18 12.83
C ILE A 92 -6.09 11.08 14.12
N TYR A 93 -7.03 12.01 14.34
CA TYR A 93 -7.79 12.11 15.57
C TYR A 93 -9.06 11.24 15.52
N ASP A 94 -9.52 10.73 16.66
CA ASP A 94 -10.78 9.97 16.73
C ASP A 94 -12.01 10.87 16.66
N SER A 95 -11.86 12.15 17.02
CA SER A 95 -12.88 13.17 16.78
C SER A 95 -12.27 14.57 16.72
N VAL A 96 -12.92 15.45 15.94
CA VAL A 96 -12.60 16.89 15.86
C VAL A 96 -13.88 17.68 16.07
N ASP A 97 -13.96 18.41 17.18
CA ASP A 97 -15.03 19.35 17.50
C ASP A 97 -14.66 20.76 17.04
N ASN A 98 -15.33 21.20 15.97
CA ASN A 98 -15.18 22.50 15.31
C ASN A 98 -16.31 23.51 15.71
N THR A 99 -17.00 23.28 16.83
CA THR A 99 -18.17 24.11 17.20
C THR A 99 -17.78 25.45 17.83
N SER A 100 -16.66 25.52 18.55
CA SER A 100 -16.19 26.74 19.22
C SER A 100 -15.66 27.78 18.22
N LEU A 101 -15.83 29.07 18.55
CA LEU A 101 -15.35 30.20 17.74
C LEU A 101 -13.85 30.44 17.88
N VAL A 102 -13.22 29.87 18.90
CA VAL A 102 -11.85 30.21 19.30
C VAL A 102 -10.93 28.99 19.25
N LEU A 103 -11.42 27.85 19.74
CA LEU A 103 -10.62 26.64 19.90
C LEU A 103 -11.25 25.47 19.18
N ILE A 104 -10.42 24.52 18.82
CA ILE A 104 -10.79 23.24 18.24
C ILE A 104 -10.42 22.20 19.27
N LYS A 105 -11.39 21.39 19.68
CA LYS A 105 -11.13 20.28 20.56
C LYS A 105 -10.97 19.02 19.71
N VAL A 106 -9.95 18.23 20.01
CA VAL A 106 -9.76 16.93 19.37
C VAL A 106 -9.57 15.85 20.41
N THR A 107 -9.88 14.62 20.03
CA THR A 107 -9.73 13.44 20.87
C THR A 107 -8.84 12.43 20.17
N LEU A 108 -7.88 11.85 20.87
CA LEU A 108 -6.96 10.84 20.36
C LEU A 108 -6.84 9.66 21.33
N SER A 109 -7.04 8.45 20.82
CA SER A 109 -6.83 7.19 21.52
C SER A 109 -5.59 6.54 20.94
N ILE A 110 -4.55 6.43 21.76
CA ILE A 110 -3.29 5.76 21.41
C ILE A 110 -3.49 4.24 21.38
N ASN A 111 -4.47 3.73 22.14
CA ASN A 111 -4.83 2.31 22.19
C ASN A 111 -6.34 2.18 22.48
N PRO A 112 -7.09 1.32 21.78
CA PRO A 112 -8.52 1.12 22.04
C PRO A 112 -8.86 0.60 23.45
N LYS A 113 -7.88 0.12 24.22
CA LYS A 113 -8.01 -0.29 25.63
C LYS A 113 -7.65 0.82 26.63
N LEU A 114 -7.12 1.96 26.17
CA LEU A 114 -6.77 3.11 27.00
C LEU A 114 -7.82 4.22 26.85
N PRO A 115 -7.99 5.09 27.87
CA PRO A 115 -8.85 6.26 27.74
C PRO A 115 -8.33 7.18 26.64
N SER A 116 -9.27 7.80 25.92
CA SER A 116 -8.96 8.80 24.91
C SER A 116 -8.55 10.12 25.55
N PHE A 117 -7.60 10.81 24.94
CA PHE A 117 -7.03 12.05 25.47
C PHE A 117 -7.48 13.26 24.68
N GLU A 118 -7.63 14.39 25.38
CA GLU A 118 -8.12 15.63 24.79
C GLU A 118 -7.00 16.64 24.52
N GLN A 119 -7.08 17.28 23.35
CA GLN A 119 -6.21 18.40 22.99
C GLN A 119 -7.04 19.56 22.44
N TYR A 120 -6.56 20.77 22.66
CA TYR A 120 -7.19 22.01 22.22
C TYR A 120 -6.22 22.78 21.35
N PHE A 121 -6.66 23.13 20.14
CA PHE A 121 -5.89 23.87 19.16
C PHE A 121 -6.55 25.22 18.86
N THR A 122 -5.76 26.21 18.46
CA THR A 122 -6.28 27.41 17.81
C THR A 122 -6.82 27.04 16.42
N ARG A 123 -7.58 27.97 15.82
CA ARG A 123 -8.16 27.81 14.47
C ARG A 123 -7.12 27.65 13.35
N ASP A 124 -5.89 28.14 13.57
CA ASP A 124 -4.74 27.99 12.67
C ASP A 124 -3.86 26.78 13.01
N GLY A 125 -4.30 25.89 13.91
CA GLY A 125 -3.63 24.61 14.17
C GLY A 125 -2.53 24.65 15.24
N LYS A 126 -2.41 25.72 16.04
CA LYS A 126 -1.44 25.77 17.15
C LYS A 126 -2.02 25.10 18.39
N LEU A 127 -1.29 24.17 18.98
CA LEU A 127 -1.68 23.54 20.24
C LEU A 127 -1.73 24.59 21.37
N VAL A 128 -2.87 24.67 22.05
CA VAL A 128 -3.14 25.58 23.18
C VAL A 128 -3.04 24.82 24.50
N TRP A 129 -3.56 23.60 24.55
CA TRP A 129 -3.59 22.78 25.75
C TRP A 129 -3.73 21.30 25.38
N SER A 130 -3.16 20.42 26.19
CA SER A 130 -3.25 18.97 26.09
C SER A 130 -3.45 18.41 27.48
N GLU A 131 -4.26 17.36 27.61
CA GLU A 131 -4.51 16.67 28.89
C GLU A 131 -3.23 16.13 29.55
N PHE A 132 -2.19 15.94 28.75
CA PHE A 132 -0.83 15.70 29.21
C PHE A 132 0.03 16.96 29.10
N GLU A 133 0.75 17.29 30.18
CA GLU A 133 1.75 18.36 30.17
C GLU A 133 2.91 17.99 29.22
N SER A 134 3.14 18.82 28.21
CA SER A 134 4.42 18.84 27.52
C SER A 134 5.50 19.30 28.52
N VAL A 135 6.54 18.49 28.73
CA VAL A 135 7.74 18.91 29.47
C VAL A 135 8.24 20.23 28.86
N PRO A 136 8.46 21.29 29.68
CA PRO A 136 8.72 22.62 29.14
C PRO A 136 10.07 22.67 28.42
N THR A 137 10.05 22.71 27.09
CA THR A 137 11.13 23.27 26.28
C THR A 137 10.93 24.77 26.24
N THR A 138 11.57 25.50 27.15
CA THR A 138 11.61 26.97 27.16
C THR A 138 11.98 27.51 25.78
N SER A 139 11.05 28.25 25.19
CA SER A 139 11.20 28.98 23.95
C SER A 139 12.15 30.16 24.12
N THR A 140 13.13 30.27 23.24
CA THR A 140 13.57 31.56 22.73
C THR A 140 13.51 31.48 21.23
N GLU A 141 12.63 32.29 20.62
CA GLU A 141 12.62 32.52 19.18
C GLU A 141 13.99 33.03 18.73
N VAL A 142 14.68 32.18 17.99
CA VAL A 142 15.69 32.57 16.99
C VAL A 142 15.42 31.71 15.76
N LYS A 143 14.99 32.35 14.67
CA LYS A 143 15.04 31.81 13.30
C LYS A 143 16.47 31.35 12.95
N PRO A 144 16.61 30.48 11.94
CA PRO A 144 17.03 29.10 12.07
C PRO A 144 18.50 28.91 12.50
N LYS A 145 18.77 27.84 13.25
CA LYS A 145 20.02 27.08 13.43
C LYS A 145 20.09 26.54 14.86
N ARG A 146 19.53 25.35 15.09
CA ARG A 146 20.22 24.38 15.96
C ARG A 146 21.00 23.47 15.03
N LYS A 147 22.26 23.27 15.38
CA LYS A 147 23.30 22.63 14.58
C LYS A 147 22.83 21.28 14.01
N GLU A 148 22.58 21.26 12.71
CA GLU A 148 23.32 20.39 11.79
C GLU A 148 24.77 20.29 12.34
N ASN A 149 25.14 19.17 12.96
CA ASN A 149 26.53 18.73 13.22
C ASN A 149 26.53 17.50 14.14
N ASP A 150 26.14 16.37 13.57
CA ASP A 150 26.81 15.09 13.86
C ASP A 150 26.52 14.09 12.73
N ILE A 151 25.52 14.35 11.89
CA ILE A 151 25.36 13.68 10.59
C ILE A 151 26.30 14.35 9.59
N VAL A 152 27.54 13.86 9.52
CA VAL A 152 28.46 14.25 8.44
C VAL A 152 28.02 13.52 7.17
N LEU A 153 27.38 14.27 6.28
CA LEU A 153 27.00 13.78 4.95
C LEU A 153 28.24 13.35 4.17
N PRO A 154 28.26 12.14 3.58
CA PRO A 154 29.28 11.80 2.60
C PRO A 154 29.13 12.74 1.40
N ALA A 155 30.06 13.70 1.24
CA ALA A 155 29.97 14.71 0.18
C ALA A 155 29.93 14.09 -1.22
N ASP A 156 30.58 12.94 -1.37
CA ASP A 156 30.55 12.07 -2.55
C ASP A 156 29.15 11.52 -2.85
N LEU A 157 28.36 11.20 -1.82
CA LEU A 157 27.01 10.65 -1.98
C LEU A 157 26.04 11.66 -2.58
N LEU A 158 25.97 12.87 -2.01
CA LEU A 158 25.01 13.87 -2.49
C LEU A 158 25.35 14.34 -3.90
N GLN A 159 26.64 14.43 -4.23
CA GLN A 159 27.07 14.73 -5.57
C GLN A 159 26.66 13.62 -6.55
N ASP A 160 26.91 12.35 -6.21
CA ASP A 160 26.54 11.19 -7.03
C ASP A 160 25.02 11.10 -7.25
N ILE A 161 24.20 11.28 -6.21
CA ILE A 161 22.73 11.26 -6.32
C ILE A 161 22.22 12.41 -7.19
N LYS A 162 22.79 13.61 -7.07
CA LYS A 162 22.42 14.75 -7.92
C LYS A 162 22.80 14.52 -9.38
N GLU A 163 23.99 13.96 -9.63
CA GLU A 163 24.44 13.60 -10.98
C GLU A 163 23.54 12.54 -11.61
N LYS A 164 23.20 11.48 -10.86
CA LYS A 164 22.29 10.42 -11.32
C LYS A 164 20.85 10.90 -11.54
N SER A 165 20.35 11.78 -10.68
CA SER A 165 19.04 12.42 -10.88
C SER A 165 18.98 13.16 -12.23
N ASN A 166 20.05 13.87 -12.60
CA ASN A 166 20.14 14.56 -13.88
C ASN A 166 20.27 13.60 -15.07
N ILE A 167 20.98 12.47 -14.91
CA ILE A 167 21.08 11.42 -15.92
C ILE A 167 19.70 10.83 -16.20
N ILE A 168 18.95 10.44 -15.16
CA ILE A 168 17.58 9.92 -15.30
C ILE A 168 16.69 10.95 -16.02
N VAL A 169 16.74 12.22 -15.63
CA VAL A 169 15.95 13.27 -16.31
C VAL A 169 16.32 13.42 -17.79
N SER A 170 17.62 13.29 -18.11
CA SER A 170 18.11 13.33 -19.49
C SER A 170 17.65 12.12 -20.31
N ASP A 171 17.66 10.92 -19.73
CA ASP A 171 17.27 9.65 -20.38
C ASP A 171 15.82 9.64 -20.86
N PHE A 172 14.95 10.42 -20.22
CA PHE A 172 13.54 10.57 -20.58
C PHE A 172 13.19 11.95 -21.17
N SER A 173 14.19 12.76 -21.53
CA SER A 173 13.99 14.11 -22.09
C SER A 173 13.24 14.13 -23.43
N LYS A 174 13.19 12.99 -24.14
CA LYS A 174 12.46 12.80 -25.42
C LYS A 174 11.12 12.09 -25.27
N SER A 175 10.75 11.70 -24.05
CA SER A 175 9.48 11.02 -23.75
C SER A 175 8.29 11.99 -23.77
N ASP A 176 7.07 11.46 -23.60
CA ASP A 176 5.83 12.24 -23.58
C ASP A 176 5.86 13.38 -22.54
N GLU A 177 5.05 14.42 -22.74
CA GLU A 177 4.94 15.57 -21.83
C GLU A 177 4.60 15.17 -20.39
N VAL A 178 3.74 14.17 -20.20
CA VAL A 178 3.38 13.66 -18.86
C VAL A 178 4.59 13.06 -18.14
N ILE A 179 5.41 12.30 -18.88
CA ILE A 179 6.62 11.65 -18.35
C ILE A 179 7.67 12.70 -18.02
N ARG A 180 7.92 13.65 -18.94
CA ARG A 180 8.88 14.72 -18.73
C ARG A 180 8.52 15.59 -17.53
N LYS A 181 7.24 15.93 -17.36
CA LYS A 181 6.78 16.72 -16.21
C LYS A 181 6.97 15.98 -14.88
N SER A 182 6.63 14.69 -14.83
CA SER A 182 6.76 13.88 -13.62
C SER A 182 8.23 13.66 -13.24
N ILE A 183 9.07 13.25 -14.19
CA ILE A 183 10.49 12.99 -13.96
C ILE A 183 11.26 14.27 -13.64
N SER A 184 10.88 15.43 -14.19
CA SER A 184 11.55 16.70 -13.88
C SER A 184 11.50 17.07 -12.39
N GLN A 185 10.53 16.53 -11.64
CA GLN A 185 10.43 16.72 -10.19
C GLN A 185 11.62 16.12 -9.44
N LEU A 186 12.31 15.11 -9.99
CA LEU A 186 13.54 14.54 -9.41
C LEU A 186 14.61 15.60 -9.12
N THR A 187 14.71 16.62 -9.98
CA THR A 187 15.69 17.71 -9.81
C THR A 187 15.31 18.71 -8.73
N GLN A 188 14.04 18.70 -8.28
CA GLN A 188 13.52 19.61 -7.27
C GLN A 188 13.58 19.00 -5.86
N ILE A 189 13.88 17.70 -5.76
CA ILE A 189 13.99 16.99 -4.47
C ILE A 189 15.26 17.43 -3.75
N SER A 190 15.10 17.81 -2.49
CA SER A 190 16.21 18.02 -1.58
C SER A 190 16.71 16.66 -1.03
N TRP A 191 17.54 15.96 -1.80
CA TRP A 191 18.08 14.65 -1.40
C TRP A 191 18.88 14.68 -0.09
N GLU A 192 19.45 15.84 0.24
CA GLU A 192 20.09 16.12 1.53
C GLU A 192 19.09 16.08 2.69
N GLU A 193 17.94 16.73 2.51
CA GLU A 193 16.87 16.72 3.51
C GLU A 193 16.25 15.33 3.65
N VAL A 194 16.06 14.61 2.53
CA VAL A 194 15.60 13.20 2.55
C VAL A 194 16.55 12.35 3.38
N PHE A 195 17.87 12.42 3.12
CA PHE A 195 18.86 11.65 3.87
C PHE A 195 18.86 11.98 5.37
N ILE A 196 18.84 13.27 5.73
CA ILE A 196 18.82 13.70 7.14
C ILE A 196 17.56 13.19 7.84
N LYS A 197 16.38 13.39 7.24
CA LYS A 197 15.11 12.90 7.79
C LYS A 197 15.12 11.38 7.97
N THR A 198 15.66 10.64 7.01
CA THR A 198 15.77 9.16 7.12
C THR A 198 16.65 8.76 8.30
N VAL A 199 17.82 9.37 8.48
CA VAL A 199 18.72 9.06 9.60
C VAL A 199 18.07 9.44 10.94
N ASP A 200 17.44 10.61 11.03
CA ASP A 200 16.79 11.07 12.27
C ASP A 200 15.62 10.16 12.68
N GLN A 201 14.84 9.69 11.71
CA GLN A 201 13.76 8.76 11.98
C GLN A 201 14.28 7.38 12.41
N LEU A 202 15.34 6.87 11.76
CA LEU A 202 16.01 5.63 12.20
C LEU A 202 16.51 5.75 13.65
N ASP A 203 17.18 6.84 13.99
CA ASP A 203 17.68 7.11 15.35
C ASP A 203 16.55 7.19 16.38
N THR A 204 15.44 7.83 16.03
CA THR A 204 14.25 7.93 16.87
C THR A 204 13.70 6.53 17.15
N ASN A 205 13.59 5.70 16.12
CA ASN A 205 13.10 4.34 16.25
C ASN A 205 14.02 3.47 17.12
N TRP A 206 15.35 3.57 16.95
CA TRP A 206 16.31 2.86 17.81
C TRP A 206 16.17 3.26 19.28
N LYS A 207 15.89 4.53 19.53
CA LYS A 207 15.71 5.06 20.88
C LYS A 207 14.42 4.55 21.52
N GLU A 208 13.31 4.54 20.78
CA GLU A 208 12.01 4.02 21.23
C GLU A 208 12.09 2.52 21.54
N LEU A 209 12.68 1.74 20.64
CA LEU A 209 12.96 0.33 20.88
C LEU A 209 13.83 0.14 22.13
N GLY A 210 14.87 0.95 22.30
CA GLY A 210 15.74 0.91 23.47
C GLY A 210 15.06 1.19 24.81
N THR A 211 13.90 1.85 24.81
CA THR A 211 13.12 2.12 26.04
C THR A 211 12.12 1.01 26.39
N ASP A 212 11.64 0.26 25.39
CA ASP A 212 10.61 -0.78 25.56
C ASP A 212 11.16 -2.22 25.56
N LEU A 213 12.45 -2.42 25.29
CA LEU A 213 13.05 -3.75 25.24
C LEU A 213 13.16 -4.41 26.63
N SER A 214 12.29 -5.38 26.90
CA SER A 214 12.54 -6.39 27.94
C SER A 214 13.65 -7.39 27.56
N GLY A 215 14.09 -7.45 26.30
CA GLY A 215 15.23 -8.29 25.90
C GLY A 215 15.89 -8.02 24.54
N GLU A 216 16.20 -9.03 23.71
CA GLU A 216 17.21 -8.97 22.62
C GLU A 216 16.63 -8.80 21.21
N LEU A 217 17.02 -7.74 20.48
CA LEU A 217 16.66 -7.52 19.08
C LEU A 217 17.31 -8.57 18.16
N SER A 218 16.52 -9.27 17.36
CA SER A 218 16.95 -10.40 16.51
C SER A 218 16.93 -10.09 15.00
N GLY A 219 16.15 -9.10 14.54
CA GLY A 219 16.09 -8.72 13.12
C GLY A 219 15.38 -7.40 12.84
N VAL A 220 15.66 -6.82 11.66
CA VAL A 220 14.99 -5.62 11.12
C VAL A 220 14.67 -5.82 9.64
N LEU A 221 13.44 -5.54 9.22
CA LEU A 221 13.04 -5.54 7.81
C LEU A 221 12.57 -4.14 7.39
N PHE A 222 13.22 -3.60 6.37
CA PHE A 222 12.77 -2.44 5.64
C PHE A 222 11.97 -2.88 4.43
N PHE A 223 10.79 -2.34 4.21
CA PHE A 223 10.01 -2.67 3.02
C PHE A 223 9.29 -1.44 2.49
N TRP A 224 9.05 -1.43 1.19
CA TRP A 224 8.23 -0.40 0.58
C TRP A 224 6.78 -0.85 0.60
N ASP A 225 5.93 -0.04 1.20
CA ASP A 225 4.51 -0.34 1.34
C ASP A 225 3.68 0.48 0.38
N ASP A 226 2.66 -0.15 -0.23
CA ASP A 226 1.76 0.44 -1.22
C ASP A 226 0.33 0.62 -0.68
N THR A 227 0.09 0.32 0.60
CA THR A 227 -1.26 0.19 1.22
C THR A 227 -2.18 1.41 1.07
N GLN A 228 -1.68 2.54 0.57
CA GLN A 228 -2.43 3.79 0.36
C GLN A 228 -2.35 4.37 -1.06
N GLY A 229 -1.75 3.67 -2.03
CA GLY A 229 -1.55 4.16 -3.41
C GLY A 229 -0.35 5.10 -3.59
N ASP A 230 0.37 5.37 -2.50
CA ASP A 230 1.62 6.11 -2.44
C ASP A 230 2.68 5.14 -1.88
N ILE A 231 3.70 4.82 -2.67
CA ILE A 231 4.75 3.87 -2.27
C ILE A 231 5.73 4.61 -1.34
N GLY A 232 5.80 4.18 -0.08
CA GLY A 232 6.62 4.76 1.01
C GLY A 232 7.46 3.73 1.76
N LEU A 233 8.45 4.17 2.54
CA LEU A 233 9.37 3.28 3.25
C LEU A 233 8.85 2.95 4.66
N SER A 234 8.70 1.67 4.95
CA SER A 234 8.24 1.16 6.25
C SER A 234 9.26 0.22 6.89
N VAL A 235 9.16 0.08 8.22
CA VAL A 235 10.11 -0.71 9.02
C VAL A 235 9.38 -1.58 10.02
N CYS A 236 9.89 -2.80 10.18
CA CYS A 236 9.50 -3.71 11.24
C CYS A 236 10.72 -4.24 12.01
N PHE A 237 10.53 -4.44 13.32
CA PHE A 237 11.56 -4.89 14.26
C PHE A 237 11.15 -6.21 14.91
N ALA A 238 12.12 -7.08 15.22
CA ALA A 238 11.89 -8.40 15.82
C ALA A 238 12.68 -8.54 17.14
N THR A 239 12.04 -8.99 18.24
CA THR A 239 12.65 -9.09 19.58
C THR A 239 12.43 -10.45 20.27
N ASP A 240 13.38 -10.82 21.13
CA ASP A 240 13.33 -11.76 22.26
C ASP A 240 13.05 -13.25 22.11
N ASN A 241 12.59 -13.77 20.97
CA ASN A 241 12.51 -15.21 20.83
C ASN A 241 12.58 -15.64 19.37
N ASN A 242 13.31 -16.73 19.13
CA ASN A 242 13.23 -17.48 17.87
C ASN A 242 11.88 -18.22 17.73
N ASP A 243 10.84 -17.78 18.43
CA ASP A 243 9.49 -18.32 18.37
C ASP A 243 8.74 -17.61 17.23
N PRO A 244 8.51 -18.29 16.09
CA PRO A 244 7.92 -17.67 14.92
C PRO A 244 6.47 -17.24 15.17
N ASP A 245 5.78 -17.79 16.18
CA ASP A 245 4.36 -17.56 16.41
C ASP A 245 4.07 -16.23 17.13
N ASP A 246 5.03 -15.69 17.90
CA ASP A 246 4.94 -14.35 18.49
C ASP A 246 5.25 -13.25 17.46
N LEU A 247 6.22 -13.50 16.57
CA LEU A 247 6.59 -12.59 15.47
C LEU A 247 5.45 -12.40 14.46
N LEU A 248 4.61 -13.42 14.25
CA LEU A 248 3.50 -13.42 13.31
C LEU A 248 2.27 -12.63 13.78
N ASN A 249 2.17 -12.30 15.08
CA ASN A 249 1.04 -11.52 15.62
C ASN A 249 1.30 -10.01 15.59
N GLU A 250 2.56 -9.59 15.65
CA GLU A 250 2.94 -8.18 15.45
C GLU A 250 3.08 -7.82 13.97
N PHE A 251 3.38 -8.81 13.11
CA PHE A 251 3.49 -8.58 11.67
C PHE A 251 2.14 -8.65 10.94
N ASP A 252 1.02 -8.91 11.62
CA ASP A 252 -0.30 -9.18 11.01
C ASP A 252 -1.02 -7.99 10.38
N GLY A 253 -0.46 -7.49 9.28
CA GLY A 253 -1.17 -6.88 8.17
C GLY A 253 -1.97 -5.62 8.54
N GLY A 254 -1.28 -4.48 8.60
CA GLY A 254 -1.95 -3.19 8.39
C GLY A 254 -1.33 -1.97 9.05
N GLU A 255 -0.42 -2.14 10.02
CA GLU A 255 0.29 -1.00 10.62
C GLU A 255 1.79 -1.24 10.50
N SER A 256 2.47 -0.35 9.77
CA SER A 256 3.92 -0.23 9.87
C SER A 256 4.27 -0.06 11.34
N ALA A 257 5.25 -0.83 11.86
CA ALA A 257 5.72 -0.56 13.22
C ALA A 257 6.23 0.89 13.32
N VAL A 258 6.82 1.40 12.23
CA VAL A 258 7.01 2.83 11.97
C VAL A 258 6.89 3.10 10.45
N ASP A 259 6.00 4.03 10.08
CA ASP A 259 5.91 4.58 8.72
C ASP A 259 6.80 5.82 8.63
N PHE A 260 7.65 5.89 7.61
CA PHE A 260 8.49 7.05 7.37
C PHE A 260 7.74 7.98 6.41
N ASP A 261 6.87 8.83 6.97
CA ASP A 261 6.15 9.85 6.21
C ASP A 261 7.14 10.89 5.67
N PHE A 262 7.55 10.70 4.42
CA PHE A 262 8.38 11.64 3.67
C PHE A 262 7.52 12.39 2.66
N ASP A 263 7.82 13.69 2.46
CA ASP A 263 7.29 14.46 1.32
C ASP A 263 7.66 13.83 -0.05
N PHE A 264 8.66 12.94 -0.05
CA PHE A 264 9.05 12.13 -1.19
C PHE A 264 8.11 10.92 -1.32
N VAL A 265 7.22 11.00 -2.31
CA VAL A 265 6.33 9.90 -2.67
C VAL A 265 6.74 9.35 -4.02
N PHE A 266 7.07 8.06 -4.08
CA PHE A 266 7.59 7.42 -5.28
C PHE A 266 6.58 7.47 -6.45
N SER A 267 5.29 7.33 -6.16
CA SER A 267 4.19 7.41 -7.14
C SER A 267 4.06 8.81 -7.79
N LYS A 268 4.55 9.87 -7.14
CA LYS A 268 4.52 11.25 -7.69
C LYS A 268 5.62 11.48 -8.73
N VAL A 269 6.70 10.71 -8.66
CA VAL A 269 7.84 10.78 -9.57
C VAL A 269 7.66 9.85 -10.77
N VAL A 270 7.07 8.67 -10.55
CA VAL A 270 6.87 7.66 -11.60
C VAL A 270 5.43 7.74 -12.13
N PRO A 271 5.22 8.27 -13.34
CA PRO A 271 3.88 8.32 -13.95
C PRO A 271 3.40 6.89 -14.24
N ALA A 272 2.09 6.64 -14.21
CA ALA A 272 1.51 5.37 -14.65
C ALA A 272 1.41 5.33 -16.19
N CYS A 273 2.40 4.73 -16.85
CA CYS A 273 2.59 4.64 -18.29
C CYS A 273 3.35 3.35 -18.68
N GLU A 274 3.55 3.11 -19.98
CA GLU A 274 4.24 1.91 -20.48
C GLU A 274 5.72 1.86 -20.04
N GLU A 275 6.36 3.03 -19.89
CA GLU A 275 7.73 3.14 -19.41
C GLU A 275 7.89 3.21 -17.87
N SER A 276 6.80 3.12 -17.09
CA SER A 276 6.83 3.22 -15.62
C SER A 276 7.82 2.27 -14.97
N GLU A 277 7.84 1.02 -15.43
CA GLU A 277 8.68 -0.03 -14.86
C GLU A 277 10.17 0.32 -15.00
N ARG A 278 10.57 0.88 -16.16
CA ARG A 278 11.95 1.32 -16.41
C ARG A 278 12.33 2.52 -15.54
N ILE A 279 11.43 3.50 -15.42
CA ILE A 279 11.63 4.69 -14.58
C ILE A 279 11.75 4.26 -13.11
N HIS A 280 10.83 3.40 -12.66
CA HIS A 280 10.80 2.84 -11.31
C HIS A 280 12.14 2.18 -10.99
N LEU A 281 12.61 1.29 -11.87
CA LEU A 281 13.85 0.55 -11.66
C LEU A 281 15.08 1.47 -11.58
N GLN A 282 15.16 2.52 -12.41
CA GLN A 282 16.27 3.47 -12.37
C GLN A 282 16.23 4.33 -11.10
N VAL A 283 15.09 4.90 -10.71
CA VAL A 283 14.97 5.69 -9.48
C VAL A 283 15.28 4.84 -8.25
N LYS A 284 14.78 3.60 -8.21
CA LYS A 284 15.04 2.61 -7.15
C LYS A 284 16.53 2.32 -7.00
N ASN A 285 17.17 1.81 -8.04
CA ASN A 285 18.53 1.29 -7.95
C ASN A 285 19.59 2.40 -7.90
N GLU A 286 19.37 3.51 -8.61
CA GLU A 286 20.39 4.55 -8.76
C GLU A 286 20.33 5.61 -7.66
N LEU A 287 19.17 5.81 -7.01
CA LEU A 287 18.99 6.87 -6.01
C LEU A 287 18.64 6.31 -4.64
N LEU A 288 17.55 5.53 -4.52
CA LEU A 288 16.99 5.17 -3.22
C LEU A 288 17.79 4.13 -2.47
N ASP A 289 18.23 3.07 -3.15
CA ASP A 289 19.05 2.03 -2.54
C ASP A 289 20.30 2.61 -1.92
N ILE A 290 20.99 3.46 -2.68
CA ILE A 290 22.26 4.07 -2.28
C ILE A 290 22.06 5.02 -1.10
N LEU A 291 20.99 5.85 -1.15
CA LEU A 291 20.66 6.77 -0.07
C LEU A 291 20.33 6.01 1.20
N PHE A 292 19.47 4.99 1.09
CA PHE A 292 18.95 4.24 2.22
C PHE A 292 20.02 3.36 2.87
N GLU A 293 20.80 2.63 2.08
CA GLU A 293 21.93 1.84 2.58
C GLU A 293 22.90 2.71 3.38
N LYS A 294 23.20 3.91 2.89
CA LYS A 294 24.09 4.84 3.60
C LYS A 294 23.43 5.45 4.83
N ALA A 295 22.14 5.75 4.80
CA ALA A 295 21.41 6.26 5.96
C ALA A 295 21.37 5.23 7.10
N VAL A 296 21.07 3.97 6.78
CA VAL A 296 21.12 2.85 7.73
C VAL A 296 22.53 2.67 8.25
N ALA A 297 23.53 2.54 7.38
CA ALA A 297 24.92 2.41 7.81
C ALA A 297 25.35 3.54 8.74
N HIS A 298 24.92 4.76 8.46
CA HIS A 298 25.19 5.92 9.31
C HIS A 298 24.51 5.78 10.68
N SER A 299 23.21 5.48 10.71
CA SER A 299 22.45 5.32 11.95
C SER A 299 22.96 4.16 12.83
N LEU A 300 23.43 3.06 12.23
CA LEU A 300 24.04 1.93 12.96
C LEU A 300 25.32 2.28 13.72
N THR A 301 25.98 3.38 13.37
CA THR A 301 27.18 3.85 14.09
C THR A 301 26.86 4.80 15.24
N ARG A 302 25.59 5.19 15.39
CA ARG A 302 25.16 6.23 16.31
C ARG A 302 24.73 5.67 17.66
N THR A 303 24.76 6.55 18.66
CA THR A 303 24.61 6.17 20.07
C THR A 303 23.29 5.47 20.38
N GLU A 304 22.19 5.82 19.69
CA GLU A 304 20.88 5.19 19.92
C GLU A 304 20.87 3.72 19.53
N PHE A 305 21.41 3.37 18.35
CA PHE A 305 21.60 1.97 17.97
C PHE A 305 22.61 1.24 18.86
N LEU A 306 23.67 1.91 19.31
CA LEU A 306 24.66 1.27 20.18
C LEU A 306 24.11 0.92 21.58
N LYS A 307 23.09 1.63 22.07
CA LYS A 307 22.42 1.32 23.35
C LYS A 307 21.59 0.04 23.30
N ILE A 308 21.11 -0.35 22.11
CA ILE A 308 20.27 -1.56 21.92
C ILE A 308 21.09 -2.82 21.59
N LYS A 309 22.41 -2.71 21.39
CA LYS A 309 23.26 -3.81 20.95
C LYS A 309 23.62 -4.77 22.09
N LYS A 310 22.97 -5.94 22.12
CA LYS A 310 23.45 -7.15 22.82
C LYS A 310 24.13 -8.08 21.80
N THR A 311 25.01 -8.94 22.26
CA THR A 311 26.15 -9.54 21.52
C THR A 311 25.85 -10.55 20.40
N ASP A 312 24.59 -10.73 20.00
CA ASP A 312 24.17 -11.64 18.93
C ASP A 312 24.18 -10.99 17.53
N PRO A 313 24.33 -11.76 16.43
CA PRO A 313 24.34 -11.21 15.08
C PRO A 313 22.95 -10.70 14.65
N LEU A 314 22.80 -9.39 14.50
CA LEU A 314 21.61 -8.74 13.95
C LEU A 314 21.67 -8.70 12.42
N TYR A 315 20.60 -9.15 11.76
CA TYR A 315 20.43 -9.03 10.33
C TYR A 315 19.42 -7.93 9.99
N ILE A 316 19.79 -7.13 9.00
CA ILE A 316 18.97 -6.05 8.48
C ILE A 316 18.67 -6.36 7.03
N TYR A 317 17.39 -6.40 6.70
CA TYR A 317 16.86 -6.82 5.41
C TYR A 317 16.13 -5.68 4.70
N ARG A 318 15.99 -5.81 3.38
CA ARG A 318 15.19 -4.92 2.53
C ARG A 318 14.29 -5.72 1.59
N ALA A 319 13.04 -5.32 1.46
CA ALA A 319 12.12 -5.72 0.39
C ALA A 319 11.51 -4.46 -0.26
N TYR A 320 10.83 -4.59 -1.41
CA TYR A 320 10.12 -3.47 -2.04
C TYR A 320 8.62 -3.68 -2.17
N ALA A 321 8.19 -4.89 -1.92
CA ALA A 321 6.79 -5.21 -1.86
C ALA A 321 6.67 -6.42 -0.94
N HIS A 322 5.46 -6.64 -0.44
CA HIS A 322 5.15 -7.74 0.46
C HIS A 322 5.36 -9.12 -0.19
N ASP A 323 5.40 -9.17 -1.52
CA ASP A 323 5.60 -10.36 -2.35
C ASP A 323 7.03 -10.50 -2.91
N GLU A 324 7.94 -9.54 -2.68
CA GLU A 324 9.34 -9.66 -3.09
C GLU A 324 10.20 -10.33 -2.00
N PRO A 325 11.11 -11.26 -2.38
CA PRO A 325 12.02 -11.87 -1.43
C PRO A 325 13.01 -10.82 -0.87
N PRO A 326 13.17 -10.70 0.45
CA PRO A 326 14.02 -9.69 1.03
C PRO A 326 15.49 -10.00 0.77
N THR A 327 16.27 -8.94 0.53
CA THR A 327 17.71 -9.00 0.39
C THR A 327 18.38 -8.54 1.69
N ILE A 328 19.50 -9.17 2.03
CA ILE A 328 20.29 -8.77 3.20
C ILE A 328 21.02 -7.45 2.87
N LEU A 329 20.78 -6.42 3.68
CA LEU A 329 21.51 -5.15 3.63
C LEU A 329 22.75 -5.16 4.52
N PHE A 330 22.58 -5.52 5.80
CA PHE A 330 23.68 -5.49 6.77
C PHE A 330 23.63 -6.69 7.72
N LYS A 331 24.82 -7.09 8.19
CA LYS A 331 25.00 -7.99 9.32
C LYS A 331 25.84 -7.29 10.38
N VAL A 332 25.29 -7.14 11.59
CA VAL A 332 25.94 -6.43 12.69
C VAL A 332 26.17 -7.40 13.86
N GLY A 333 27.43 -7.62 14.28
CA GLY A 333 27.77 -8.54 15.37
C GLY A 333 28.83 -9.59 14.99
N LYS A 334 29.24 -10.45 15.93
CA LYS A 334 30.21 -11.54 15.70
C LYS A 334 29.60 -12.88 16.14
N GLY A 335 29.57 -13.87 15.26
CA GLY A 335 29.05 -15.23 15.55
C GLY A 335 28.38 -15.92 14.36
N GLU A 336 28.09 -17.21 14.52
CA GLU A 336 27.17 -17.95 13.65
C GLU A 336 25.72 -17.63 14.03
N SER A 337 24.89 -17.47 13.02
CA SER A 337 23.53 -16.96 13.17
C SER A 337 22.60 -18.02 13.75
N LYS A 338 21.73 -17.61 14.68
CA LYS A 338 20.43 -18.25 14.88
C LYS A 338 19.52 -17.74 13.75
N ILE A 339 19.65 -18.33 12.57
CA ILE A 339 18.79 -17.99 11.43
C ILE A 339 17.37 -18.40 11.80
N LEU A 340 16.52 -17.44 12.18
CA LEU A 340 15.09 -17.56 11.92
C LEU A 340 14.97 -17.63 10.40
N GLY A 341 14.48 -18.76 9.88
CA GLY A 341 14.37 -18.98 8.44
C GLY A 341 13.54 -17.87 7.81
N ALA A 342 14.19 -16.91 7.15
CA ALA A 342 13.52 -15.81 6.47
C ALA A 342 12.49 -16.32 5.43
N GLU A 343 12.74 -17.50 4.90
CA GLU A 343 11.84 -18.26 4.02
C GLU A 343 10.58 -18.75 4.76
N GLU A 344 10.70 -19.27 6.00
CA GLU A 344 9.56 -19.64 6.85
C GLU A 344 8.76 -18.43 7.34
N PHE A 345 9.45 -17.32 7.65
CA PHE A 345 8.85 -16.06 8.11
C PHE A 345 7.90 -15.47 7.07
N ILE A 346 8.30 -15.48 5.80
CA ILE A 346 7.51 -14.94 4.68
C ILE A 346 6.47 -15.95 4.19
N GLN A 347 6.81 -17.24 4.14
CA GLN A 347 5.83 -18.27 3.80
C GLN A 347 4.64 -18.25 4.78
N ARG A 348 4.86 -18.08 6.08
CA ARG A 348 3.76 -18.01 7.07
C ARG A 348 2.90 -16.75 6.95
N ARG A 349 3.46 -15.64 6.45
CA ARG A 349 2.74 -14.38 6.15
C ARG A 349 1.73 -14.57 5.02
N ILE A 350 2.18 -15.20 3.92
CA ILE A 350 1.36 -15.57 2.77
C ILE A 350 0.21 -16.52 3.18
N LEU A 351 0.45 -17.37 4.17
CA LEU A 351 -0.51 -18.34 4.69
C LEU A 351 -1.55 -17.74 5.68
N LYS A 352 -1.32 -16.54 6.24
CA LYS A 352 -2.17 -15.90 7.26
C LYS A 352 -3.18 -14.91 6.66
N ASP A 353 -2.80 -14.16 5.63
CA ASP A 353 -3.69 -13.21 4.93
C ASP A 353 -4.60 -13.86 3.86
N HIS A 354 -4.50 -15.18 3.70
CA HIS A 354 -5.42 -15.98 2.91
C HIS A 354 -5.85 -17.21 3.74
N PRO A 355 -7.04 -17.21 4.38
CA PRO A 355 -7.48 -18.27 5.31
C PRO A 355 -7.50 -19.70 4.73
N TYR A 356 -7.28 -19.85 3.43
CA TYR A 356 -7.37 -21.09 2.68
C TYR A 356 -6.08 -21.93 2.66
N PHE A 357 -4.90 -21.31 2.74
CA PHE A 357 -3.64 -22.04 2.51
C PHE A 357 -3.02 -22.65 3.77
N SER A 358 -3.30 -22.10 4.95
CA SER A 358 -2.86 -22.68 6.24
C SER A 358 -3.45 -24.08 6.52
N LYS A 359 -4.52 -24.46 5.82
CA LYS A 359 -5.12 -25.81 5.89
C LYS A 359 -4.54 -26.80 4.87
N ILE A 360 -3.81 -26.35 3.86
CA ILE A 360 -3.35 -27.20 2.75
C ILE A 360 -1.94 -27.74 2.99
N PHE A 361 -1.13 -27.03 3.78
CA PHE A 361 0.27 -27.39 3.99
C PHE A 361 0.57 -27.66 5.45
N GLY A 362 0.75 -28.95 5.80
CA GLY A 362 1.73 -29.27 6.85
C GLY A 362 1.42 -30.32 7.91
N LYS A 363 0.35 -31.14 7.86
CA LYS A 363 0.16 -32.21 8.86
C LYS A 363 -0.36 -33.52 8.26
N GLU A 364 0.19 -34.65 8.72
CA GLU A 364 -0.29 -36.02 8.44
C GLU A 364 -1.76 -36.22 8.85
N GLU A 365 -2.31 -35.32 9.68
CA GLU A 365 -3.72 -35.23 10.07
C GLU A 365 -4.66 -34.83 8.90
N TRP A 366 -4.13 -34.36 7.76
CA TRP A 366 -4.92 -33.93 6.58
C TRP A 366 -5.70 -35.07 5.92
N VAL A 367 -5.14 -36.28 5.91
CA VAL A 367 -5.80 -37.45 5.30
C VAL A 367 -6.92 -37.98 6.20
N GLU A 368 -6.75 -37.91 7.52
CA GLU A 368 -7.74 -38.43 8.49
C GLU A 368 -8.88 -37.44 8.77
N HIS A 369 -8.67 -36.13 8.60
CA HIS A 369 -9.70 -35.13 8.90
C HIS A 369 -10.54 -34.69 7.69
N TYR A 370 -10.00 -34.82 6.47
CA TYR A 370 -10.62 -34.26 5.25
C TYR A 370 -11.07 -35.29 4.22
N GLU A 371 -11.07 -36.59 4.55
CA GLU A 371 -11.73 -37.61 3.70
C GLU A 371 -13.25 -37.34 3.58
N ASP A 372 -13.85 -36.64 4.55
CA ASP A 372 -15.28 -36.30 4.58
C ASP A 372 -15.62 -34.84 4.18
N GLU A 373 -14.71 -33.87 4.36
CA GLU A 373 -14.97 -32.42 4.19
C GLU A 373 -14.62 -31.82 2.81
N PHE A 374 -14.18 -32.62 1.83
CA PHE A 374 -13.97 -32.15 0.44
C PHE A 374 -15.25 -31.65 -0.28
N ASN A 375 -16.38 -31.60 0.42
CA ASN A 375 -17.68 -31.15 -0.07
C ASN A 375 -17.95 -29.64 0.10
N GLU A 376 -17.07 -28.87 0.77
CA GLU A 376 -17.35 -27.46 1.14
C GLU A 376 -16.47 -26.39 0.48
N ILE A 377 -15.39 -26.74 -0.25
CA ILE A 377 -14.58 -25.75 -0.99
C ILE A 377 -15.38 -25.24 -2.19
N SER A 378 -15.64 -23.93 -2.23
CA SER A 378 -16.32 -23.32 -3.38
C SER A 378 -15.41 -23.36 -4.61
N GLN A 379 -16.00 -23.55 -5.78
CA GLN A 379 -15.22 -23.62 -7.02
C GLN A 379 -14.57 -22.28 -7.39
N ASP A 380 -15.10 -21.17 -6.88
CA ASP A 380 -14.53 -19.84 -7.10
C ASP A 380 -13.28 -19.62 -6.25
N ASP A 381 -13.29 -20.08 -4.99
CA ASP A 381 -12.08 -20.04 -4.13
C ASP A 381 -10.97 -20.92 -4.72
N LEU A 382 -11.33 -22.08 -5.27
CA LEU A 382 -10.40 -22.96 -5.97
C LEU A 382 -9.85 -22.30 -7.25
N ALA A 383 -10.67 -21.51 -7.94
CA ALA A 383 -10.26 -20.78 -9.15
C ALA A 383 -9.26 -19.67 -8.83
N GLU A 384 -9.52 -18.85 -7.80
CA GLU A 384 -8.59 -17.78 -7.38
C GLU A 384 -7.27 -18.34 -6.86
N THR A 385 -7.36 -19.45 -6.10
CA THR A 385 -6.19 -20.20 -5.62
C THR A 385 -5.32 -20.69 -6.78
N LEU A 386 -5.93 -21.37 -7.76
CA LEU A 386 -5.21 -21.87 -8.94
C LEU A 386 -4.67 -20.78 -9.85
N ASN A 387 -5.39 -19.67 -9.93
CA ASN A 387 -4.98 -18.50 -10.67
C ASN A 387 -3.63 -17.99 -10.14
N LEU A 388 -3.54 -17.72 -8.83
CA LEU A 388 -2.31 -17.21 -8.22
C LEU A 388 -1.13 -18.15 -8.48
N PHE A 389 -1.36 -19.48 -8.44
CA PHE A 389 -0.35 -20.46 -8.79
C PHE A 389 0.11 -20.38 -10.25
N LEU A 390 -0.81 -20.18 -11.20
CA LEU A 390 -0.46 -20.06 -12.62
C LEU A 390 0.32 -18.79 -12.92
N PHE A 391 -0.02 -17.70 -12.26
CA PHE A 391 0.71 -16.44 -12.38
C PHE A 391 2.18 -16.61 -11.99
N ILE A 392 2.43 -17.24 -10.83
CA ILE A 392 3.79 -17.54 -10.34
C ILE A 392 4.51 -18.50 -11.29
N TYR A 393 3.86 -19.60 -11.67
CA TYR A 393 4.44 -20.59 -12.59
C TYR A 393 4.86 -19.99 -13.93
N TRP A 394 4.03 -19.10 -14.48
CA TRP A 394 4.26 -18.48 -15.78
C TRP A 394 5.36 -17.40 -15.73
N LYS A 395 5.39 -16.58 -14.67
CA LYS A 395 6.35 -15.49 -14.53
C LYS A 395 7.74 -15.95 -14.15
N GLU A 396 7.87 -16.96 -13.30
CA GLU A 396 9.16 -17.37 -12.74
C GLU A 396 9.84 -18.53 -13.49
N GLN A 397 9.14 -19.14 -14.47
CA GLN A 397 9.59 -20.33 -15.21
C GLN A 397 10.06 -21.51 -14.33
N SER A 398 9.70 -21.47 -13.05
CA SER A 398 10.01 -22.49 -12.07
C SER A 398 8.87 -23.51 -12.05
N LYS A 399 9.22 -24.80 -12.04
CA LYS A 399 8.31 -25.90 -11.74
C LYS A 399 8.57 -26.43 -10.34
N PRO A 400 8.05 -25.77 -9.29
CA PRO A 400 8.19 -26.29 -7.96
C PRO A 400 7.47 -27.64 -7.81
N GLU A 401 8.10 -28.57 -7.09
CA GLU A 401 7.58 -29.90 -6.77
C GLU A 401 6.20 -29.84 -6.06
N TYR A 402 5.90 -28.75 -5.35
CA TYR A 402 4.60 -28.51 -4.75
C TYR A 402 3.49 -28.24 -5.79
N ILE A 403 3.80 -27.67 -6.96
CA ILE A 403 2.81 -27.43 -8.01
C ILE A 403 2.38 -28.75 -8.65
N GLU A 404 3.30 -29.69 -8.84
CA GLU A 404 2.96 -31.05 -9.29
C GLU A 404 2.04 -31.76 -8.28
N THR A 405 2.32 -31.59 -6.99
CA THR A 405 1.50 -32.15 -5.90
C THR A 405 0.09 -31.57 -5.85
N ILE A 406 -0.06 -30.26 -6.07
CA ILE A 406 -1.38 -29.60 -6.18
C ILE A 406 -2.11 -30.08 -7.43
N ALA A 407 -1.39 -30.19 -8.55
CA ALA A 407 -1.93 -30.63 -9.84
C ALA A 407 -2.53 -32.04 -9.83
N GLU A 408 -1.95 -32.93 -9.03
CA GLU A 408 -2.46 -34.29 -8.83
C GLU A 408 -3.85 -34.30 -8.17
N ARG A 409 -4.19 -33.25 -7.41
CA ARG A 409 -5.45 -33.12 -6.68
C ARG A 409 -6.51 -32.29 -7.43
N LEU A 410 -6.19 -31.75 -8.61
CA LEU A 410 -7.13 -30.91 -9.36
C LEU A 410 -8.21 -31.72 -10.06
N PRO A 411 -9.43 -31.16 -10.22
CA PRO A 411 -10.48 -31.80 -11.01
C PRO A 411 -10.02 -32.02 -12.45
N ARG A 412 -9.74 -33.27 -12.81
CA ARG A 412 -9.37 -33.67 -14.17
C ARG A 412 -10.57 -33.90 -15.09
N SER A 413 -11.76 -34.09 -14.50
CA SER A 413 -12.99 -34.22 -15.27
C SER A 413 -13.64 -32.85 -15.42
N SER A 414 -13.81 -32.39 -16.65
CA SER A 414 -14.51 -31.13 -16.92
C SER A 414 -15.98 -31.15 -16.44
N LYS A 415 -16.58 -32.34 -16.34
CA LYS A 415 -17.98 -32.54 -15.93
C LYS A 415 -18.25 -32.27 -14.44
N THR A 416 -17.22 -32.32 -13.60
CA THR A 416 -17.35 -32.03 -12.16
C THR A 416 -17.15 -30.54 -11.86
N VAL A 417 -16.64 -29.78 -12.82
CA VAL A 417 -16.46 -28.33 -12.74
C VAL A 417 -17.74 -27.63 -13.22
N ARG A 418 -18.25 -26.72 -12.41
CA ARG A 418 -19.53 -26.01 -12.54
C ARG A 418 -19.36 -24.52 -12.87
N THR A 419 -18.31 -23.86 -12.39
CA THR A 419 -18.06 -22.43 -12.64
C THR A 419 -17.11 -22.19 -13.82
N ASN A 420 -17.36 -21.14 -14.60
CA ASN A 420 -16.51 -20.77 -15.74
C ASN A 420 -15.11 -20.34 -15.32
N ARG A 421 -14.98 -19.62 -14.20
CA ARG A 421 -13.67 -19.23 -13.65
C ARG A 421 -12.77 -20.43 -13.42
N LEU A 422 -13.27 -21.44 -12.73
CA LEU A 422 -12.50 -22.65 -12.45
C LEU A 422 -12.18 -23.43 -13.74
N ARG A 423 -13.11 -23.50 -14.71
CA ARG A 423 -12.84 -24.12 -16.02
C ARG A 423 -11.69 -23.43 -16.76
N LEU A 424 -11.69 -22.09 -16.78
CA LEU A 424 -10.65 -21.31 -17.48
C LEU A 424 -9.28 -21.48 -16.83
N VAL A 425 -9.21 -21.41 -15.51
CA VAL A 425 -7.94 -21.57 -14.79
C VAL A 425 -7.41 -23.00 -14.92
N LEU A 426 -8.26 -24.03 -14.78
CA LEU A 426 -7.84 -25.42 -15.00
C LEU A 426 -7.38 -25.66 -16.44
N ALA A 427 -8.08 -25.08 -17.42
CA ALA A 427 -7.65 -25.17 -18.80
C ALA A 427 -6.28 -24.51 -19.01
N GLY A 428 -6.04 -23.32 -18.42
CA GLY A 428 -4.74 -22.63 -18.48
C GLY A 428 -3.62 -23.47 -17.89
N TYR A 429 -3.88 -24.10 -16.74
CA TYR A 429 -2.95 -25.03 -16.10
C TYR A 429 -2.56 -26.20 -17.01
N PHE A 430 -3.55 -26.88 -17.60
CA PHE A 430 -3.28 -28.02 -18.48
C PHE A 430 -2.58 -27.58 -19.78
N ALA A 431 -2.88 -26.39 -20.31
CA ALA A 431 -2.21 -25.83 -21.47
C ALA A 431 -0.72 -25.56 -21.22
N ILE A 432 -0.40 -24.96 -20.07
CA ILE A 432 0.98 -24.69 -19.62
C ILE A 432 1.75 -26.00 -19.41
N ASN A 433 1.10 -27.00 -18.82
CA ASN A 433 1.71 -28.32 -18.57
C ASN A 433 1.72 -29.25 -19.79
N LYS A 434 1.50 -28.71 -21.01
CA LYS A 434 1.55 -29.45 -22.26
C LYS A 434 0.53 -30.61 -22.32
N GLN A 435 -0.64 -30.42 -21.72
CA GLN A 435 -1.78 -31.34 -21.73
C GLN A 435 -2.96 -30.71 -22.50
N PRO A 436 -2.84 -30.48 -23.82
CA PRO A 436 -3.80 -29.69 -24.59
C PRO A 436 -5.19 -30.31 -24.65
N GLU A 437 -5.30 -31.64 -24.69
CA GLU A 437 -6.59 -32.32 -24.74
C GLU A 437 -7.42 -32.13 -23.46
N LEU A 438 -6.76 -32.11 -22.29
CA LEU A 438 -7.44 -31.83 -21.03
C LEU A 438 -7.86 -30.36 -20.97
N ALA A 439 -6.98 -29.44 -21.39
CA ALA A 439 -7.31 -28.03 -21.46
C ALA A 439 -8.58 -27.79 -22.31
N LEU A 440 -8.62 -28.38 -23.51
CA LEU A 440 -9.78 -28.28 -24.41
C LEU A 440 -11.04 -28.91 -23.82
N GLN A 441 -10.94 -30.04 -23.09
CA GLN A 441 -12.10 -30.64 -22.41
C GLN A 441 -12.76 -29.68 -21.41
N HIS A 442 -11.97 -28.90 -20.66
CA HIS A 442 -12.51 -27.89 -19.74
C HIS A 442 -13.09 -26.68 -20.47
N LEU A 443 -12.46 -26.24 -21.56
CA LEU A 443 -12.95 -25.13 -22.37
C LEU A 443 -14.26 -25.46 -23.13
N ARG A 444 -14.48 -26.72 -23.52
CA ARG A 444 -15.73 -27.18 -24.16
C ARG A 444 -16.96 -27.03 -23.26
N GLU A 445 -16.77 -27.10 -21.95
CA GLU A 445 -17.86 -27.06 -20.96
C GLU A 445 -18.14 -25.63 -20.47
N LEU A 446 -17.51 -24.60 -21.06
CA LEU A 446 -17.82 -23.20 -20.74
C LEU A 446 -19.28 -22.87 -21.05
N GLN A 447 -19.92 -22.18 -20.12
CA GLN A 447 -21.32 -21.78 -20.20
C GLN A 447 -21.43 -20.29 -20.50
N GLU A 448 -22.47 -19.86 -21.22
CA GLU A 448 -22.68 -18.44 -21.52
C GLU A 448 -23.08 -17.67 -20.24
N GLU A 449 -22.25 -16.69 -19.83
CA GLU A 449 -22.43 -15.88 -18.61
C GLU A 449 -21.91 -14.43 -18.82
N GLU A 450 -22.47 -13.46 -18.09
CA GLU A 450 -22.22 -12.00 -18.25
C GLU A 450 -20.72 -11.62 -18.17
N TYR A 451 -19.93 -12.36 -17.39
CA TYR A 451 -18.51 -12.05 -17.14
C TYR A 451 -17.53 -12.97 -17.86
N LEU A 452 -18.02 -13.93 -18.66
CA LEU A 452 -17.16 -14.93 -19.31
C LEU A 452 -16.05 -14.29 -20.15
N SER A 453 -16.38 -13.25 -20.94
CA SER A 453 -15.38 -12.57 -21.78
C SER A 453 -14.29 -11.88 -20.97
N ALA A 454 -14.60 -11.37 -19.78
CA ALA A 454 -13.62 -10.75 -18.88
C ALA A 454 -12.71 -11.80 -18.25
N HIS A 455 -13.27 -12.90 -17.73
CA HIS A 455 -12.49 -14.00 -17.17
C HIS A 455 -11.61 -14.69 -18.23
N PHE A 456 -12.11 -14.81 -19.46
CA PHE A 456 -11.36 -15.40 -20.58
C PHE A 456 -10.19 -14.52 -21.01
N LEU A 457 -10.38 -13.20 -21.07
CA LEU A 457 -9.31 -12.27 -21.38
C LEU A 457 -8.18 -12.34 -20.34
N TRP A 458 -8.57 -12.46 -19.08
CA TRP A 458 -7.64 -12.58 -17.96
C TRP A 458 -6.81 -13.89 -18.03
N ALA A 459 -7.42 -15.02 -18.39
CA ALA A 459 -6.71 -16.31 -18.52
C ALA A 459 -5.95 -16.50 -19.84
N ARG A 460 -6.03 -15.53 -20.77
CA ARG A 460 -5.56 -15.68 -22.16
C ARG A 460 -4.07 -16.01 -22.26
N GLU A 461 -3.25 -15.46 -21.38
CA GLU A 461 -1.79 -15.65 -21.39
C GLU A 461 -1.39 -17.12 -21.18
N TYR A 462 -2.23 -17.91 -20.49
CA TYR A 462 -1.95 -19.32 -20.23
C TYR A 462 -2.24 -20.22 -21.43
N PHE A 463 -2.93 -19.71 -22.46
CA PHE A 463 -3.34 -20.48 -23.63
C PHE A 463 -2.42 -20.31 -24.84
N SER A 464 -1.25 -19.66 -24.71
CA SER A 464 -0.34 -19.46 -25.83
C SER A 464 0.03 -20.77 -26.55
N SER A 465 0.10 -21.90 -25.84
CA SER A 465 0.36 -23.22 -26.44
C SER A 465 -0.81 -23.80 -27.25
N LEU A 466 -2.01 -23.27 -27.06
CA LEU A 466 -3.25 -23.67 -27.75
C LEU A 466 -3.62 -22.74 -28.91
N GLU A 467 -2.93 -21.61 -29.09
CA GLU A 467 -3.30 -20.58 -30.07
C GLU A 467 -3.41 -21.12 -31.49
N GLU A 468 -2.62 -22.14 -31.86
CA GLU A 468 -2.69 -22.78 -33.18
C GLU A 468 -3.72 -23.91 -33.29
N ASN A 469 -4.33 -24.34 -32.19
CA ASN A 469 -5.33 -25.39 -32.18
C ASN A 469 -6.66 -24.88 -32.79
N PRO A 470 -7.19 -25.50 -33.86
CA PRO A 470 -8.42 -25.04 -34.53
C PRO A 470 -9.64 -24.99 -33.61
N GLU A 471 -9.72 -25.90 -32.63
CA GLU A 471 -10.82 -25.95 -31.68
C GLU A 471 -10.73 -24.81 -30.67
N PHE A 472 -9.54 -24.52 -30.15
CA PHE A 472 -9.33 -23.36 -29.30
C PHE A 472 -9.67 -22.05 -30.02
N LYS A 473 -9.27 -21.90 -31.30
CA LYS A 473 -9.63 -20.74 -32.13
C LYS A 473 -11.15 -20.55 -32.23
N ASN A 474 -11.90 -21.64 -32.39
CA ASN A 474 -13.37 -21.58 -32.45
C ASN A 474 -13.97 -21.14 -31.10
N ILE A 475 -13.46 -21.66 -29.98
CA ILE A 475 -13.92 -21.30 -28.62
C ILE A 475 -13.59 -19.82 -28.33
N ALA A 476 -12.35 -19.38 -28.61
CA ALA A 476 -11.93 -17.99 -28.42
C ALA A 476 -12.76 -17.02 -29.27
N HIS A 477 -13.07 -17.39 -30.52
CA HIS A 477 -13.95 -16.60 -31.38
C HIS A 477 -15.38 -16.53 -30.83
N TRP A 478 -15.93 -17.64 -30.34
CA TRP A 478 -17.23 -17.67 -29.68
C TRP A 478 -17.27 -16.75 -28.44
N VAL A 479 -16.31 -16.85 -27.53
CA VAL A 479 -16.25 -15.96 -26.33
C VAL A 479 -16.09 -14.48 -26.72
N ALA A 480 -15.33 -14.18 -27.79
CA ALA A 480 -15.13 -12.82 -28.26
C ALA A 480 -16.38 -12.20 -28.94
N THR A 481 -17.32 -13.04 -29.41
CA THR A 481 -18.56 -12.59 -30.07
C THR A 481 -19.74 -12.42 -29.10
N MET A 482 -19.58 -12.83 -27.84
CA MET A 482 -20.52 -12.49 -26.77
C MET A 482 -20.48 -10.98 -26.51
N LYS A 483 -21.64 -10.32 -26.64
CA LYS A 483 -21.76 -8.87 -26.40
C LYS A 483 -21.54 -8.59 -24.91
N ARG A 484 -20.63 -7.65 -24.63
CA ARG A 484 -20.45 -7.00 -23.32
C ARG A 484 -21.76 -6.44 -22.78
#